data_AF-A0A7S3EY15-F1
#
_entry.id   AF-A0A7S3EY15-F1
#
_cell.length_a   1.000
_cell.length_b   1.000
_cell.length_c   1.000
_cell.angle_alpha   90.00
_cell.angle_beta   90.00
_cell.angle_gamma   90.00
#
_symmetry.space_group_name_H-M   'P 1'
#
loop_
_entity.id
_entity.type
_entity.pdbx_description
1 polymer ?
#
loop_
_entity_poly.entity_id
_entity_poly.type
_entity_poly.pdbx_seq_one_letter_code
_entity_poly.pdbx_strand_id
1 'polypeptide(L)'
;IESCFNLGAQLAMAGYHVLTGGGGSMAGGPVTSLLAGFSSVTLRQGRAIGIVPDRSLGIDEGVNPLNDFLIYTNLPAGHEKSNSRNHLNVLLADVMVVLAG
;
A
#
# COMPACT_ATOMS: atom_id res chain seq x y z
N ILE A 1 -10.63 7.00 9.04
CA ILE A 1 -10.68 5.52 9.02
C ILE A 1 -11.84 5.03 8.17
N GLU A 2 -13.10 5.28 8.56
CA GLU A 2 -14.28 4.93 7.73
C GLU A 2 -14.20 5.48 6.29
N SER A 3 -13.75 6.73 6.14
CA SER A 3 -13.50 7.33 4.81
C SER A 3 -12.48 6.56 3.97
N CYS A 4 -11.43 6.02 4.58
CA CYS A 4 -10.39 5.25 3.89
C CYS A 4 -10.92 3.88 3.47
N PHE A 5 -11.71 3.22 4.33
CA PHE A 5 -12.41 1.99 3.99
C PHE A 5 -13.34 2.18 2.78
N ASN A 6 -14.20 3.20 2.83
CA ASN A 6 -15.14 3.48 1.74
C ASN A 6 -14.41 3.81 0.44
N LEU A 7 -13.31 4.56 0.50
CA LEU A 7 -12.45 4.81 -0.66
C LEU A 7 -11.89 3.50 -1.22
N GLY A 8 -11.37 2.61 -0.39
CA GLY A 8 -10.86 1.31 -0.82
C GLY A 8 -11.92 0.48 -1.56
N ALA A 9 -13.13 0.39 -1.02
CA ALA A 9 -14.24 -0.31 -1.67
C ALA A 9 -14.61 0.32 -3.03
N GLN A 10 -14.64 1.65 -3.11
CA GLN A 10 -14.92 2.36 -4.37
C GLN A 10 -13.85 2.08 -5.43
N LEU A 11 -12.57 2.12 -5.06
CA LEU A 11 -11.47 1.80 -5.97
C LEU A 11 -11.55 0.36 -6.49
N ALA A 12 -11.87 -0.60 -5.62
CA ALA A 12 -12.05 -1.99 -6.01
C ALA A 12 -13.24 -2.20 -6.96
N MET A 13 -14.39 -1.59 -6.67
CA MET A 13 -15.57 -1.66 -7.53
C MET A 13 -15.33 -1.02 -8.90
N ALA A 14 -14.53 0.05 -8.95
CA ALA A 14 -14.13 0.70 -10.20
C ALA A 14 -13.04 -0.07 -10.98
N GLY A 15 -12.50 -1.16 -10.42
CA GLY A 15 -11.53 -2.02 -11.09
C GLY A 15 -10.08 -1.53 -11.04
N TYR A 16 -9.76 -0.53 -10.21
CA TYR A 16 -8.40 0.01 -10.09
C TYR A 16 -7.48 -0.88 -9.27
N HIS A 17 -6.18 -0.89 -9.60
CA HIS A 17 -5.15 -1.39 -8.70
C HIS A 17 -4.87 -0.38 -7.59
N VAL A 18 -4.42 -0.86 -6.42
CA VAL A 18 -3.95 -0.01 -5.32
C VAL A 18 -2.51 -0.35 -4.99
N LEU A 19 -1.63 0.64 -5.10
CA LEU A 19 -0.22 0.55 -4.77
C LEU A 19 0.03 1.25 -3.44
N THR A 20 0.72 0.58 -2.52
CA THR A 20 1.07 1.13 -1.20
C THR A 20 2.51 0.80 -0.85
N GLY A 21 3.02 1.33 0.26
CA GLY A 21 4.28 0.88 0.86
C GLY A 21 4.21 -0.54 1.46
N GLY A 22 3.21 -1.36 1.13
CA GLY A 22 3.07 -2.76 1.57
C GLY A 22 2.72 -2.96 3.04
N GLY A 23 2.63 -1.88 3.82
CA GLY A 23 2.48 -1.95 5.28
C GLY A 23 3.79 -2.36 5.95
N GLY A 24 3.87 -2.32 7.28
CA GLY A 24 2.80 -2.13 8.28
C GLY A 24 3.18 -1.40 9.58
N SER A 25 2.93 -0.10 9.65
CA SER A 25 2.80 0.58 10.94
C SER A 25 1.31 0.75 11.30
N MET A 26 0.94 0.12 12.42
CA MET A 26 -0.34 0.17 13.13
C MET A 26 -1.51 -0.62 12.48
N ALA A 27 -1.90 -1.72 13.14
CA ALA A 27 -3.25 -2.25 13.02
C ALA A 27 -4.24 -1.08 13.18
N GLY A 28 -4.99 -0.75 12.11
CA GLY A 28 -5.96 0.35 12.09
C GLY A 28 -5.54 1.67 11.43
N GLY A 29 -4.34 1.79 10.87
CA GLY A 29 -3.92 2.99 10.11
C GLY A 29 -4.71 3.21 8.79
N PRO A 30 -4.63 4.40 8.15
CA PRO A 30 -5.36 4.72 6.93
C PRO A 30 -5.16 3.71 5.79
N VAL A 31 -3.93 3.25 5.59
CA VAL A 31 -3.59 2.24 4.58
C VAL A 31 -4.25 0.90 4.89
N THR A 32 -4.17 0.43 6.13
CA THR A 32 -4.82 -0.81 6.56
C THR A 32 -6.33 -0.73 6.36
N SER A 33 -6.94 0.41 6.71
CA SER A 33 -8.37 0.63 6.50
C SER A 33 -8.75 0.67 5.02
N LEU A 34 -7.94 1.29 4.17
CA LEU A 34 -8.14 1.31 2.72
C LEU A 34 -8.06 -0.09 2.12
N LEU A 35 -7.02 -0.86 2.48
CA LEU A 35 -6.86 -2.24 2.01
C LEU A 35 -7.99 -3.14 2.51
N ALA A 36 -8.52 -2.90 3.71
CA ALA A 36 -9.65 -3.65 4.24
C ALA A 36 -10.93 -3.43 3.40
N GLY A 37 -11.24 -2.19 3.05
CA GLY A 37 -12.37 -1.88 2.16
C GLY A 37 -12.15 -2.33 0.73
N PHE A 38 -10.91 -2.24 0.23
CA PHE A 38 -10.57 -2.76 -1.09
C PHE A 38 -10.76 -4.28 -1.15
N SER A 39 -10.32 -5.01 -0.13
CA SER A 39 -10.45 -6.47 -0.05
C SER A 39 -11.84 -6.97 0.34
N SER A 40 -12.77 -6.10 0.78
CA SER A 40 -14.15 -6.50 1.05
C SER A 40 -14.98 -6.71 -0.21
N VAL A 41 -14.52 -6.22 -1.37
CA VAL A 41 -15.22 -6.39 -2.66
C VAL A 41 -14.82 -7.73 -3.28
N THR A 42 -15.77 -8.65 -3.40
CA THR A 42 -15.56 -9.95 -4.03
C THR A 42 -15.40 -9.83 -5.54
N LEU A 43 -14.60 -10.70 -6.15
CA LEU A 43 -14.34 -10.73 -7.60
C LEU A 43 -13.84 -9.38 -8.19
N ARG A 44 -13.21 -8.53 -7.36
CA ARG A 44 -12.57 -7.32 -7.85
C ARG A 44 -11.49 -7.64 -8.89
N GLN A 45 -11.44 -6.84 -9.95
CA GLN A 45 -10.43 -6.97 -11.01
C GLN A 45 -9.07 -6.40 -10.58
N GLY A 46 -9.11 -5.30 -9.83
CA GLY A 46 -7.94 -4.63 -9.29
C GLY A 46 -7.13 -5.51 -8.33
N ARG A 47 -5.87 -5.11 -8.10
CA ARG A 47 -4.92 -5.80 -7.20
C ARG A 47 -4.37 -4.86 -6.16
N ALA A 48 -4.22 -5.35 -4.93
CA ALA A 48 -3.50 -4.69 -3.86
C ALA A 48 -2.02 -5.06 -3.91
N ILE A 49 -1.16 -4.06 -4.12
CA ILE A 49 0.28 -4.23 -4.37
C ILE A 49 1.05 -3.47 -3.29
N GLY A 50 2.00 -4.15 -2.65
CA GLY A 50 2.87 -3.57 -1.63
C GLY A 50 4.31 -3.46 -2.08
N ILE A 51 4.92 -2.27 -2.04
CA ILE A 51 6.37 -2.09 -2.22
C ILE A 51 7.06 -2.16 -0.86
N VAL A 52 7.80 -3.23 -0.59
CA VAL A 52 8.41 -3.51 0.72
C VAL A 52 9.95 -3.47 0.59
N PRO A 53 10.67 -2.80 1.49
CA PRO A 53 12.13 -2.88 1.50
C PRO A 53 12.55 -4.32 1.81
N ASP A 54 13.69 -4.74 1.27
CA ASP A 54 14.28 -6.02 1.64
C ASP A 54 14.57 -6.04 3.15
N ARG A 55 14.15 -7.12 3.82
CA ARG A 55 14.38 -7.34 5.26
C ARG A 55 15.88 -7.36 5.60
N SER A 56 16.74 -7.69 4.64
CA SER A 56 18.20 -7.60 4.80
C SER A 56 18.70 -6.19 5.12
N LEU A 57 17.89 -5.15 4.86
CA LEU A 57 18.18 -3.76 5.19
C LEU A 57 17.90 -3.39 6.65
N GLY A 58 17.48 -4.36 7.48
CA GLY A 58 17.34 -4.19 8.93
C GLY A 58 16.13 -3.37 9.38
N ILE A 59 15.21 -3.03 8.47
CA ILE A 59 13.95 -2.36 8.78
C ILE A 59 12.82 -3.34 8.48
N ASP A 60 12.21 -3.89 9.54
CA ASP A 60 10.94 -4.61 9.41
C ASP A 60 9.81 -3.63 9.72
N GLU A 61 9.23 -3.05 8.68
CA GLU A 61 8.03 -2.25 8.86
C GLU A 61 6.80 -3.13 9.10
N GLY A 62 6.90 -4.46 9.17
CA GLY A 62 5.75 -5.35 9.08
C GLY A 62 5.23 -5.45 7.65
N VAL A 63 4.30 -6.37 7.38
CA VAL A 63 3.63 -6.49 6.07
C VAL A 63 2.14 -6.53 6.31
N ASN A 64 1.37 -5.73 5.59
CA ASN A 64 -0.09 -5.82 5.66
C ASN A 64 -0.55 -7.10 4.94
N PRO A 65 -1.27 -8.02 5.61
CA PRO A 65 -1.71 -9.28 5.00
C PRO A 65 -2.78 -9.12 3.92
N LEU A 66 -3.32 -7.91 3.74
CA LEU A 66 -4.34 -7.58 2.74
C LEU A 66 -3.75 -7.22 1.37
N ASN A 67 -2.42 -7.26 1.20
CA ASN A 67 -1.80 -7.18 -0.12
C ASN A 67 -2.01 -8.50 -0.88
N ASP A 68 -2.35 -8.42 -2.17
CA ASP A 68 -2.39 -9.59 -3.04
C ASP A 68 -0.97 -10.00 -3.46
N PHE A 69 -0.11 -9.01 -3.70
CA PHE A 69 1.27 -9.20 -4.12
C PHE A 69 2.21 -8.22 -3.42
N LEU A 70 3.44 -8.67 -3.19
CA LEU A 70 4.51 -7.87 -2.62
C LEU A 70 5.66 -7.79 -3.61
N ILE A 71 6.17 -6.58 -3.81
CA ILE A 71 7.39 -6.31 -4.56
C ILE A 71 8.45 -5.94 -3.54
N TYR A 72 9.43 -6.84 -3.38
CA TYR A 72 10.60 -6.59 -2.54
C TYR A 72 11.64 -5.79 -3.31
N THR A 73 12.19 -4.76 -2.68
CA THR A 73 13.19 -3.87 -3.29
C THR A 73 14.41 -3.70 -2.41
N ASN A 74 15.58 -3.56 -3.01
CA ASN A 74 16.81 -3.17 -2.31
C ASN A 74 16.82 -1.67 -1.91
N LEU A 75 15.78 -0.91 -2.25
CA LEU A 75 15.64 0.47 -1.83
C LEU A 75 15.17 0.55 -0.37
N PRO A 76 15.81 1.37 0.47
CA PRO A 76 15.45 1.49 1.88
C PRO A 76 14.08 2.14 2.10
N ALA A 77 13.51 1.84 3.26
CA ALA A 77 12.41 2.60 3.86
C ALA A 77 12.85 4.01 4.31
N GLY A 78 11.86 4.88 4.54
CA GLY A 78 12.04 6.22 5.10
C GLY A 78 11.79 7.36 4.10
N HIS A 79 11.41 8.52 4.65
CA HIS A 79 11.02 9.73 3.91
C HIS A 79 12.20 10.62 3.52
N GLU A 80 13.37 10.45 4.15
CA GLU A 80 14.50 11.39 4.03
C GLU A 80 15.65 10.89 3.15
N LYS A 81 15.53 9.68 2.58
CA LYS A 81 16.57 9.12 1.73
C LYS A 81 16.28 9.42 0.27
N SER A 82 17.24 10.06 -0.41
CA SER A 82 17.19 10.31 -1.87
C SER A 82 17.14 9.03 -2.71
N ASN A 83 17.37 7.86 -2.11
CA ASN A 83 17.20 6.54 -2.74
C ASN A 83 16.06 5.71 -2.09
N SER A 84 15.04 6.35 -1.52
CA SER A 84 13.91 5.64 -0.87
C SER A 84 13.10 4.80 -1.85
N ARG A 85 12.50 3.70 -1.35
CA ARG A 85 11.50 2.90 -2.09
C ARG A 85 10.32 3.70 -2.59
N ASN A 86 10.07 4.89 -2.04
CA ASN A 86 9.03 5.81 -2.50
C ASN A 86 9.20 6.20 -3.98
N HIS A 87 10.40 6.14 -4.55
CA HIS A 87 10.59 6.30 -5.99
C HIS A 87 9.78 5.29 -6.80
N LEU A 88 9.69 4.04 -6.34
CA LEU A 88 8.87 3.01 -6.99
C LEU A 88 7.38 3.30 -6.80
N ASN A 89 6.96 3.77 -5.62
CA ASN A 89 5.56 4.16 -5.39
C ASN A 89 5.12 5.28 -6.34
N VAL A 90 5.99 6.25 -6.63
CA VAL A 90 5.70 7.35 -7.56
C VAL A 90 5.79 6.87 -9.01
N LEU A 91 6.85 6.14 -9.37
CA LEU A 91 7.10 5.72 -10.76
C LEU A 91 6.04 4.75 -11.28
N LEU A 92 5.51 3.88 -10.42
CA LEU A 92 4.55 2.84 -10.79
C LEU A 92 3.08 3.29 -10.63
N ALA A 93 2.83 4.49 -10.09
CA ALA A 93 1.47 4.99 -9.90
C ALA A 93 1.03 5.86 -11.07
N ASP A 94 -0.17 5.60 -11.58
CA ASP A 94 -0.84 6.51 -12.52
C ASP A 94 -1.40 7.75 -11.80
N VAL A 95 -1.88 7.58 -10.56
CA VAL A 95 -2.45 8.62 -9.71
C VAL A 95 -2.03 8.39 -8.27
N MET A 96 -1.64 9.47 -7.58
CA MET A 96 -1.35 9.43 -6.14
C MET A 96 -2.51 10.01 -5.33
N VAL A 97 -3.01 9.24 -4.36
CA VAL A 97 -3.96 9.70 -3.35
C VAL A 97 -3.24 9.80 -2.02
N VAL A 98 -3.14 11.02 -1.48
CA VAL A 98 -2.50 11.27 -0.20
C VAL A 98 -3.57 11.28 0.89
N LEU A 99 -3.51 10.31 1.80
CA LEU A 99 -4.39 10.23 2.96
C LEU A 99 -3.78 10.99 4.13
N ALA A 100 -4.61 11.60 4.97
CA ALA A 100 -4.14 12.21 6.21
C ALA A 100 -3.61 11.12 7.17
N GLY A 101 -2.36 11.27 7.63
CA GLY A 101 -1.68 10.35 8.51
C GLY A 101 -0.17 10.55 8.50
#